data_AF-A0A2Z5PG70-F1
#
_entry.id   AF-A0A2Z5PG70-F1
#
_cell.length_a   1.000
_cell.length_b   1.000
_cell.length_c   1.000
_cell.angle_alpha   90.00
_cell.angle_beta   90.00
_cell.angle_gamma   90.00
#
_symmetry.space_group_name_H-M   'P 1'
#
loop_
_entity.id
_entity.type
_entity.pdbx_description
1 polymer ?
#
loop_
_entity_poly.entity_id
_entity_poly.type
_entity_poly.pdbx_seq_one_letter_code
_entity_poly.pdbx_strand_id
1 'polypeptide(L)'
;MIDLAKDHLKKVLSLCGANRDCEYYPCHYENQSCLWCYCPFYPCEDENLGEFVKRKDGSLIWSCMKCNWIHKPEIASEVLKEITELTKDKKINDSIEFIDNHEILMNIKRRVEEKLGKDNSV
;
A
#
# COMPACT_ATOMS: atom_id res chain seq x y z
N MET A 1 -0.28 -8.95 30.39
CA MET A 1 -1.21 -9.39 29.33
C MET A 1 -2.03 -8.25 28.76
N ILE A 2 -2.63 -7.38 29.58
CA ILE A 2 -3.37 -6.19 29.09
C ILE A 2 -2.47 -5.23 28.31
N ASP A 3 -1.24 -4.97 28.78
CA ASP A 3 -0.36 -4.01 28.11
C ASP A 3 0.12 -4.52 26.75
N LEU A 4 0.42 -5.82 26.63
CA LEU A 4 0.74 -6.43 25.33
C LEU A 4 -0.41 -6.29 24.32
N ALA A 5 -1.66 -6.46 24.77
CA ALA A 5 -2.83 -6.26 23.92
C ALA A 5 -2.98 -4.80 23.48
N LYS A 6 -2.73 -3.85 24.39
CA LYS A 6 -2.71 -2.40 24.06
C LYS A 6 -1.60 -2.06 23.07
N ASP A 7 -0.40 -2.60 23.27
CA ASP A 7 0.75 -2.37 22.37
C ASP A 7 0.47 -2.92 20.98
N HIS A 8 -0.13 -4.12 20.91
CA HIS A 8 -0.56 -4.70 19.63
C HIS A 8 -1.64 -3.85 18.97
N LEU A 9 -2.66 -3.41 19.71
CA LEU A 9 -3.71 -2.53 19.20
C LEU A 9 -3.14 -1.20 18.71
N LYS A 10 -2.21 -0.60 19.45
CA LYS A 10 -1.52 0.62 19.04
C LYS A 10 -0.81 0.41 17.70
N LYS A 11 -0.07 -0.69 17.54
CA LYS A 11 0.59 -1.04 16.28
C LYS A 11 -0.42 -1.19 15.13
N VAL A 12 -1.53 -1.89 15.34
CA VAL A 12 -2.58 -2.06 14.33
C VAL A 12 -3.19 -0.71 13.93
N LEU A 13 -3.51 0.15 14.89
CA LEU A 13 -4.09 1.48 14.61
C LEU A 13 -3.12 2.40 13.88
N SER A 14 -1.83 2.38 14.24
CA SER A 14 -0.78 3.15 13.55
C SER A 14 -0.50 2.64 12.13
N LEU A 15 -0.76 1.37 11.83
CA LEU A 15 -0.57 0.80 10.49
C LEU A 15 -1.84 0.94 9.65
N CYS A 16 -2.98 0.43 10.10
CA CYS A 16 -4.19 0.36 9.28
C CYS A 16 -4.98 1.67 9.22
N GLY A 17 -4.85 2.52 10.26
CA GLY A 17 -5.57 3.79 10.36
C GLY A 17 -4.77 5.00 9.89
N ALA A 18 -5.39 6.17 10.08
CA ALA A 18 -4.75 7.46 9.89
C ALA A 18 -3.81 7.75 11.06
N ASN A 19 -2.51 7.45 10.86
CA ASN A 19 -1.48 7.62 11.87
C ASN A 19 -1.11 9.10 12.06
N ARG A 20 -1.90 9.81 12.88
CA ARG A 20 -1.72 11.24 13.18
C ARG A 20 -0.45 11.55 13.99
N ASP A 21 0.21 10.54 14.54
CA ASP A 21 1.50 10.68 15.23
C ASP A 21 2.69 10.63 14.26
N CYS A 22 2.47 10.31 12.98
CA CYS A 22 3.51 10.25 11.95
C CYS A 22 3.86 11.66 11.43
N GLU A 23 5.15 11.97 11.33
CA GLU A 23 5.64 13.26 10.79
C GLU A 23 5.27 13.48 9.31
N TYR A 24 4.97 12.40 8.58
CA TYR A 24 4.58 12.42 7.18
C TYR A 24 3.06 12.46 6.98
N TYR A 25 2.23 12.50 8.05
CA TYR A 25 0.78 12.48 7.91
C TYR A 25 0.18 13.91 7.76
N PRO A 26 -0.79 14.11 6.85
CA PRO A 26 -1.15 13.23 5.74
C PRO A 26 -0.07 13.26 4.65
N CYS A 27 0.26 12.10 4.08
CA CYS A 27 1.21 12.03 2.96
C CYS A 27 0.52 12.31 1.62
N HIS A 28 -0.77 12.00 1.54
CA HIS A 28 -1.61 12.11 0.35
C HIS A 28 -2.91 12.85 0.64
N TYR A 29 -3.67 12.45 1.67
CA TYR A 29 -4.92 13.10 2.08
C TYR A 29 -5.36 12.77 3.52
N GLU A 30 -6.27 13.56 4.07
CA GLU A 30 -6.79 13.33 5.42
C GLU A 30 -7.58 12.01 5.53
N ASN A 31 -7.43 11.29 6.65
CA ASN A 31 -8.06 10.00 6.91
C ASN A 31 -7.60 8.84 6.01
N GLN A 32 -6.50 9.03 5.28
CA GLN A 32 -5.84 7.95 4.54
C GLN A 32 -5.46 6.76 5.43
N SER A 33 -5.43 5.56 4.86
CA SER A 33 -4.81 4.39 5.47
C SER A 33 -3.28 4.44 5.30
N CYS A 34 -2.57 4.19 6.40
CA CYS A 34 -1.11 4.07 6.43
C CYS A 34 -0.62 2.63 6.15
N LEU A 35 -1.52 1.69 5.81
CA LEU A 35 -1.19 0.27 5.72
C LEU A 35 -0.11 0.00 4.67
N TRP A 36 -0.13 0.81 3.61
CA TRP A 36 0.78 0.78 2.48
C TRP A 36 1.53 2.11 2.31
N CYS A 37 2.07 2.67 3.41
CA CYS A 37 2.94 3.88 3.36
C CYS A 37 4.03 3.77 2.30
N TYR A 38 4.55 2.56 2.08
CA TYR A 38 5.29 2.21 0.88
C TYR A 38 4.36 1.40 -0.03
N CYS A 39 4.15 1.91 -1.23
CA CYS A 39 3.26 1.27 -2.20
C CYS A 39 3.85 -0.11 -2.59
N PRO A 40 3.14 -1.22 -2.34
CA PRO A 40 3.62 -2.55 -2.71
C PRO A 40 3.69 -2.74 -4.23
N PHE A 41 3.07 -1.84 -5.01
CA PHE A 41 3.04 -1.90 -6.46
C PHE A 41 4.10 -1.02 -7.11
N TYR A 42 5.03 -0.43 -6.36
CA TYR A 42 6.04 0.45 -6.94
C TYR A 42 7.08 -0.33 -7.77
N PRO A 43 7.47 0.13 -8.97
CA PRO A 43 6.75 1.10 -9.79
C PRO A 43 5.59 0.41 -10.52
N CYS A 44 4.39 1.00 -10.51
CA CYS A 44 3.24 0.41 -11.23
C CYS A 44 3.05 1.01 -12.62
N GLU A 45 3.73 2.13 -12.89
CA GLU A 45 3.71 2.85 -14.17
C GLU A 45 2.31 3.19 -14.70
N ASP A 46 1.34 3.29 -13.77
CA ASP A 46 -0.03 3.67 -14.08
C ASP A 46 -0.21 5.19 -14.00
N GLU A 47 -0.29 5.85 -15.15
CA GLU A 47 -0.35 7.33 -15.25
C GLU A 47 -1.59 7.95 -14.57
N ASN A 48 -2.61 7.17 -14.22
CA ASN A 48 -3.73 7.66 -13.40
C ASN A 48 -3.37 7.79 -11.92
N LEU A 49 -2.34 7.07 -11.47
CA LEU A 49 -1.91 6.93 -10.08
C LEU A 49 -0.57 7.63 -9.82
N GLY A 50 0.22 7.91 -10.84
CA GLY A 50 1.53 8.51 -10.68
C GLY A 50 2.09 9.06 -11.98
N GLU A 51 3.36 9.45 -11.96
CA GLU A 51 4.06 9.99 -13.13
C GLU A 51 5.56 9.73 -13.04
N PHE A 52 6.26 9.67 -14.17
CA PHE A 52 7.72 9.72 -14.18
C PHE A 52 8.20 11.16 -13.94
N VAL A 53 9.06 11.35 -12.93
CA VAL A 53 9.69 12.63 -12.62
C VAL A 53 11.17 12.60 -12.95
N LYS A 54 11.69 13.72 -13.46
CA LYS A 54 13.11 13.85 -13.81
C LYS A 54 13.94 14.23 -12.59
N ARG A 55 14.97 13.44 -12.29
CA ARG A 55 15.94 13.69 -11.21
C ARG A 55 16.99 14.71 -11.65
N LYS A 56 17.77 15.21 -10.69
CA LYS A 56 18.83 16.22 -10.91
C LYS A 56 19.90 15.75 -11.92
N ASP A 57 20.17 14.45 -11.97
CA ASP A 57 21.13 13.82 -12.88
C ASP A 57 20.56 13.55 -14.29
N GLY A 58 19.27 13.85 -14.52
CA GLY A 58 18.58 13.63 -15.78
C GLY A 58 17.89 12.27 -15.92
N SER A 59 18.08 11.34 -14.98
CA SER A 59 17.35 10.07 -14.96
C SER A 59 15.87 10.24 -14.60
N LEU A 60 15.02 9.33 -15.06
CA LEU A 60 13.60 9.29 -14.71
C LEU A 60 13.37 8.32 -13.53
N ILE A 61 12.46 8.69 -12.64
CA ILE A 61 11.99 7.84 -11.54
C ILE A 61 10.47 7.89 -11.47
N TRP A 62 9.82 6.75 -11.24
CA TRP A 62 8.39 6.71 -11.02
C TRP A 62 8.03 7.42 -9.71
N SER A 63 6.96 8.21 -9.70
CA SER A 63 6.49 8.94 -8.52
C SER A 63 5.03 8.63 -8.23
N CYS A 64 4.77 8.09 -7.04
CA CYS A 64 3.42 7.87 -6.51
C CYS A 64 2.89 9.05 -5.69
N MET A 65 3.50 10.25 -5.77
CA MET A 65 3.11 11.41 -4.96
C MET A 65 1.66 11.86 -5.20
N LYS A 66 1.07 11.51 -6.35
CA LYS A 66 -0.33 11.80 -6.70
C LYS A 66 -1.26 10.59 -6.55
N CYS A 67 -0.80 9.49 -5.93
CA CYS A 67 -1.57 8.26 -5.75
C CYS A 67 -2.37 8.29 -4.44
N ASN A 68 -3.67 8.53 -4.51
CA ASN A 68 -4.58 8.36 -3.36
C ASN A 68 -5.14 6.93 -3.28
N TRP A 69 -5.19 6.23 -4.41
CA TRP A 69 -5.88 4.95 -4.56
C TRP A 69 -5.46 3.89 -3.53
N ILE A 70 -4.16 3.60 -3.40
CA ILE A 70 -3.66 2.56 -2.48
C ILE A 70 -3.85 2.92 -1.00
N HIS A 71 -4.11 4.20 -0.72
CA HIS A 71 -4.32 4.73 0.61
C HIS A 71 -5.80 4.76 1.02
N LYS A 72 -6.74 4.47 0.11
CA LYS A 72 -8.16 4.30 0.45
C LYS A 72 -8.34 3.07 1.36
N PRO A 73 -9.01 3.18 2.52
CA PRO A 73 -9.13 2.06 3.48
C PRO A 73 -9.63 0.75 2.86
N GLU A 74 -10.62 0.82 1.97
CA GLU A 74 -11.19 -0.31 1.26
C GLU A 74 -10.20 -0.95 0.28
N ILE A 75 -9.43 -0.14 -0.47
CA ILE A 75 -8.39 -0.62 -1.39
C ILE A 75 -7.26 -1.26 -0.59
N ALA A 76 -6.76 -0.55 0.43
CA ALA A 76 -5.66 -1.03 1.27
C ALA A 76 -5.99 -2.37 1.93
N SER A 77 -7.20 -2.50 2.47
CA SER A 77 -7.67 -3.74 3.09
C SER A 77 -7.85 -4.87 2.07
N GLU A 78 -8.33 -4.59 0.87
CA GLU A 78 -8.49 -5.62 -0.16
C GLU A 78 -7.12 -6.13 -0.65
N VAL A 79 -6.15 -5.25 -0.82
CA VAL A 79 -4.77 -5.66 -1.16
C VAL A 79 -4.17 -6.56 -0.08
N LEU A 80 -4.35 -6.22 1.20
CA LEU A 80 -3.92 -7.09 2.30
C LEU A 80 -4.60 -8.45 2.24
N LYS A 81 -5.92 -8.47 2.00
CA LYS A 81 -6.69 -9.69 1.89
C LYS A 81 -6.15 -10.59 0.76
N GLU A 82 -5.95 -10.04 -0.43
CA GLU A 82 -5.39 -10.77 -1.58
C GLU A 82 -4.00 -11.36 -1.27
N ILE A 83 -3.11 -10.58 -0.65
CA ILE A 83 -1.79 -11.05 -0.23
C ILE A 83 -1.92 -12.19 0.78
N THR A 84 -2.72 -12.01 1.83
CA THR A 84 -2.88 -13.03 2.88
C THR A 84 -3.53 -14.31 2.36
N GLU A 85 -4.44 -14.22 1.38
CA GLU A 85 -5.07 -15.40 0.79
C GLU A 85 -4.07 -16.21 -0.05
N LEU A 86 -3.22 -15.53 -0.84
CA LEU A 86 -2.18 -16.18 -1.65
C LEU A 86 -1.04 -16.80 -0.82
N THR A 87 -0.86 -16.32 0.41
CA THR A 87 0.25 -16.71 1.30
C THR A 87 -0.19 -17.47 2.54
N LYS A 88 -1.48 -17.80 2.68
CA LYS A 88 -2.06 -18.44 3.88
C LYS A 88 -1.41 -19.77 4.28
N ASP A 89 -0.82 -20.47 3.32
CA ASP A 89 -0.17 -21.77 3.47
C ASP A 89 1.36 -21.67 3.58
N LYS A 90 1.92 -20.45 3.57
CA LYS A 90 3.36 -20.18 3.55
C LYS A 90 3.84 -19.66 4.89
N LYS A 91 5.12 -19.92 5.19
CA LYS A 91 5.80 -19.23 6.30
C LYS A 91 6.05 -17.78 5.92
N ILE A 92 6.34 -16.93 6.90
CA ILE A 92 6.53 -15.48 6.68
C ILE A 92 7.62 -15.19 5.64
N ASN A 93 8.80 -15.82 5.75
CA ASN A 93 9.91 -15.58 4.80
C ASN A 93 9.55 -16.07 3.39
N ASP A 94 8.99 -17.27 3.28
CA ASP A 94 8.51 -17.82 2.01
C ASP A 94 7.41 -16.93 1.38
N SER A 95 6.58 -16.29 2.21
CA SER A 95 5.56 -15.34 1.77
C SER A 95 6.18 -14.06 1.21
N ILE A 96 7.24 -13.55 1.86
CA ILE A 96 8.00 -12.39 1.38
C ILE A 96 8.65 -12.71 0.04
N GLU A 97 9.39 -13.82 -0.06
CA GLU A 97 10.02 -14.26 -1.32
C GLU A 97 9.00 -14.46 -2.44
N PHE A 98 7.82 -14.99 -2.13
CA PHE A 98 6.75 -15.17 -3.09
C PHE A 98 6.15 -13.84 -3.57
N ILE A 99 5.91 -12.89 -2.66
CA ILE A 99 5.28 -11.60 -2.98
C ILE A 99 6.28 -10.58 -3.55
N ASP A 100 7.58 -10.74 -3.33
CA ASP A 100 8.63 -9.92 -3.97
C ASP A 100 8.71 -10.12 -5.50
N ASN A 101 7.86 -11.00 -6.04
CA ASN A 101 7.62 -11.09 -7.48
C ASN A 101 6.69 -9.97 -7.95
N HIS A 102 7.25 -9.03 -8.72
CA HIS A 102 6.52 -7.88 -9.25
C HIS A 102 5.30 -8.26 -10.12
N GLU A 103 5.37 -9.35 -10.90
CA GLU A 103 4.25 -9.83 -11.71
C GLU A 103 3.06 -10.27 -10.84
N ILE A 104 3.34 -10.95 -9.71
CA ILE A 104 2.32 -11.36 -8.74
C ILE A 104 1.66 -10.14 -8.11
N LEU A 105 2.45 -9.14 -7.71
CA LEU A 105 1.95 -7.87 -7.19
C LEU A 105 1.08 -7.12 -8.19
N MET A 106 1.49 -7.05 -9.47
CA MET A 106 0.66 -6.44 -10.52
C MET A 106 -0.64 -7.21 -10.77
N ASN A 107 -0.61 -8.55 -10.67
CA ASN A 107 -1.81 -9.36 -10.74
C ASN A 107 -2.77 -9.10 -9.57
N ILE A 108 -2.25 -8.87 -8.35
CA ILE A 108 -3.06 -8.44 -7.20
C ILE A 108 -3.68 -7.07 -7.48
N LYS A 109 -2.87 -6.08 -7.89
CA LYS A 109 -3.35 -4.73 -8.25
C LYS A 109 -4.52 -4.81 -9.23
N ARG A 110 -4.36 -5.55 -10.32
CA ARG A 110 -5.40 -5.73 -11.34
C ARG A 110 -6.71 -6.32 -10.79
N ARG A 111 -6.64 -7.37 -9.95
CA ARG A 111 -7.85 -7.94 -9.33
C ARG A 111 -8.57 -6.95 -8.42
N VAL A 112 -7.82 -6.15 -7.66
CA VAL A 112 -8.42 -5.12 -6.80
C VAL A 112 -9.06 -4.01 -7.64
N GLU A 113 -8.43 -3.59 -8.74
CA GLU A 113 -8.99 -2.61 -9.67
C GLU A 113 -10.26 -3.11 -10.35
N GLU A 114 -10.29 -4.37 -10.79
CA GLU A 114 -11.48 -5.01 -11.36
C GLU A 114 -12.64 -5.06 -10.34
N LYS A 115 -12.31 -5.23 -9.05
CA LYS A 115 -13.30 -5.39 -7.98
C LYS A 115 -13.85 -4.07 -7.43
N LEU A 116 -12.96 -3.10 -7.20
CA LEU A 116 -13.27 -1.87 -6.45
C LEU A 116 -13.10 -0.60 -7.29
N GLY A 117 -12.62 -0.74 -8.53
CA GLY A 117 -12.29 0.38 -9.39
C GLY A 117 -10.94 1.02 -9.07
N LYS A 118 -10.59 2.00 -9.88
CA LYS A 118 -9.32 2.73 -9.83
C LYS A 118 -9.53 4.24 -9.73
N ASP A 119 -10.54 4.64 -8.96
CA ASP A 119 -10.77 6.05 -8.70
C ASP A 119 -9.65 6.60 -7.80
N ASN A 120 -8.95 7.61 -8.29
CA ASN A 120 -7.85 8.26 -7.60
C ASN A 120 -8.26 9.60 -6.95
N SER A 121 -9.56 9.93 -6.96
CA SER A 121 -10.09 11.11 -6.26
C SER A 121 -10.05 10.93 -4.72
N VAL A 122 -10.04 12.06 -4.01
CA VAL A 122 -10.11 12.17 -2.54
C VAL A 122 -11.54 12.49 -2.12
#